data_AF-A0A8K0AFX9-F1
#
_entry.id   AF-A0A8K0AFX9-F1
#
_cell.length_a   1.000
_cell.length_b   1.000
_cell.length_c   1.000
_cell.angle_alpha   90.00
_cell.angle_beta   90.00
_cell.angle_gamma   90.00
#
_symmetry.space_group_name_H-M   'P 1'
#
loop_
_entity.id
_entity.type
_entity.pdbx_description
1 polymer ?
#
loop_
_entity_poly.entity_id
_entity_poly.type
_entity_poly.pdbx_seq_one_letter_code
_entity_poly.pdbx_strand_id
1 'polypeptide(L)'
;MFSGKTTELVRRIQRYKLARQSCVLIKYARDDRYDKDGIATHDRHVTAAVATTKLYDIKADMLPCQVIGIDEGQFFPDVVPFCDEMANQGKTVIVAALDGTFQKKGFGDILNLVPLAESVIKLQAVCMSCYNHASYTKRLGQETEVEVIGGCEKYMAVCRDCHQLSPSKIVHKEFVATETPGAKDRQTGNSMCRQLFHT
;
A
#
# COMPACT_ATOMS: atom_id res chain seq x y z
N MET A 1 4.48 -3.80 3.77
CA MET A 1 3.58 -4.18 2.66
C MET A 1 2.34 -4.88 3.22
N PHE A 2 1.28 -5.04 2.42
CA PHE A 2 0.04 -5.78 2.77
C PHE A 2 -0.78 -5.23 3.96
N SER A 3 -0.50 -4.00 4.41
CA SER A 3 -1.21 -3.34 5.52
C SER A 3 -2.38 -2.45 5.07
N GLY A 4 -2.77 -2.51 3.79
CA GLY A 4 -3.90 -1.72 3.26
C GLY A 4 -3.64 -0.23 3.05
N LYS A 5 -2.38 0.21 2.88
CA LYS A 5 -2.01 1.63 2.73
C LYS A 5 -2.75 2.33 1.58
N THR A 6 -2.70 1.73 0.38
CA THR A 6 -3.43 2.22 -0.80
C THR A 6 -4.93 2.25 -0.57
N THR A 7 -5.49 1.22 0.09
CA THR A 7 -6.91 1.17 0.45
C THR A 7 -7.31 2.33 1.38
N GLU A 8 -6.52 2.59 2.42
CA GLU A 8 -6.78 3.71 3.34
C GLU A 8 -6.62 5.08 2.64
N LEU A 9 -5.63 5.23 1.76
CA LEU A 9 -5.47 6.43 0.94
C LEU A 9 -6.70 6.66 0.06
N VAL A 10 -7.12 5.65 -0.70
CA VAL A 10 -8.31 5.73 -1.57
C VAL A 10 -9.55 6.04 -0.75
N ARG A 11 -9.74 5.39 0.40
CA ARG A 11 -10.87 5.66 1.31
C ARG A 11 -10.90 7.13 1.76
N ARG A 12 -9.75 7.71 2.11
CA ARG A 12 -9.65 9.13 2.48
C ARG A 12 -9.98 10.05 1.31
N ILE A 13 -9.42 9.78 0.13
CA ILE A 13 -9.70 10.56 -1.09
C ILE A 13 -11.20 10.52 -1.43
N GLN A 14 -11.87 9.38 -1.30
CA GLN A 14 -13.30 9.28 -1.56
C GLN A 14 -14.14 10.15 -0.60
N ARG A 15 -13.74 10.31 0.67
CA ARG A 15 -14.43 11.21 1.61
C ARG A 15 -14.38 12.67 1.15
N TYR A 16 -13.24 13.13 0.64
CA TYR A 16 -13.11 14.49 0.10
C TYR A 16 -13.90 14.70 -1.19
N LYS A 17 -13.95 13.67 -2.06
CA LYS A 17 -14.80 13.69 -3.25
C LYS A 17 -16.29 13.80 -2.92
N LEU A 18 -16.76 13.08 -1.89
CA LEU A 18 -18.15 13.18 -1.41
C LEU A 18 -18.46 14.62 -0.91
N ALA A 19 -17.45 15.32 -0.38
CA ALA A 19 -17.52 16.73 -0.04
C ALA A 19 -17.31 17.69 -1.24
N ARG A 20 -17.34 17.17 -2.48
CA ARG A 20 -17.17 17.92 -3.74
C ARG A 20 -15.83 18.63 -3.90
N GLN A 21 -14.78 18.17 -3.21
CA GLN A 21 -13.45 18.72 -3.40
C GLN A 21 -12.76 18.13 -4.63
N SER A 22 -11.98 18.94 -5.35
CA SER A 22 -11.17 18.47 -6.48
C SER A 22 -10.01 17.61 -5.96
N CYS A 23 -10.04 16.31 -6.28
CA CYS A 23 -9.09 15.33 -5.78
C CYS A 23 -8.31 14.70 -6.94
N VAL A 24 -7.02 14.44 -6.72
CA VAL A 24 -6.16 13.69 -7.63
C VAL A 24 -5.43 12.59 -6.86
N LEU A 25 -5.21 11.45 -7.52
CA LEU A 25 -4.39 10.36 -7.01
C LEU A 25 -3.15 10.23 -7.91
N ILE A 26 -1.97 10.21 -7.32
CA ILE A 26 -0.70 10.05 -8.02
C ILE A 26 -0.15 8.67 -7.70
N LYS A 27 0.32 7.96 -8.72
CA LYS A 27 0.95 6.64 -8.59
C LYS A 27 2.37 6.66 -9.15
N TYR A 28 3.22 5.80 -8.62
CA TYR A 28 4.57 5.61 -9.15
C TYR A 28 4.54 4.84 -10.46
N ALA A 29 5.03 5.44 -11.55
CA ALA A 29 4.86 4.91 -12.90
C ALA A 29 5.54 3.56 -13.17
N ARG A 30 6.56 3.18 -12.37
CA ARG A 30 7.23 1.88 -12.51
C ARG A 30 6.59 0.77 -11.68
N ASP A 31 5.54 1.09 -10.92
CA ASP A 31 4.79 0.10 -10.16
C ASP A 31 3.56 -0.37 -10.96
N ASP A 32 3.78 -1.35 -11.83
CA ASP A 32 2.76 -1.92 -12.74
C ASP A 32 1.95 -3.07 -12.11
N ARG A 33 2.16 -3.36 -10.82
CA ARG A 33 1.50 -4.48 -10.12
C ARG A 33 -0.02 -4.37 -10.14
N TYR A 34 -0.54 -3.14 -10.17
CA TYR A 34 -1.97 -2.87 -10.12
C TYR A 34 -2.66 -2.77 -11.50
N ASP A 35 -1.90 -2.66 -12.58
CA ASP A 35 -2.46 -2.58 -13.94
C ASP A 35 -2.90 -3.96 -14.47
N LYS A 36 -2.43 -5.05 -13.84
CA LYS A 36 -2.85 -6.43 -14.16
C LYS A 36 -4.08 -6.91 -13.39
N ASP A 37 -4.34 -6.39 -12.18
CA ASP A 37 -5.40 -6.87 -11.27
C ASP A 37 -6.51 -5.84 -10.97
N GLY A 38 -6.67 -4.82 -11.81
CA GLY A 38 -7.91 -4.05 -11.81
C GLY A 38 -7.97 -2.86 -10.85
N ILE A 39 -7.01 -1.93 -10.95
CA ILE A 39 -7.39 -0.50 -10.88
C ILE A 39 -7.86 -0.01 -12.28
N ALA A 40 -8.29 -0.94 -13.13
CA ALA A 40 -9.00 -0.70 -14.36
C ALA A 40 -10.50 -0.53 -14.05
N THR A 41 -10.91 0.74 -13.93
CA THR A 41 -11.96 1.28 -14.80
C THR A 41 -13.27 0.50 -14.92
N HIS A 42 -14.03 0.34 -13.83
CA HIS A 42 -15.48 0.13 -13.98
C HIS A 42 -16.38 0.83 -12.97
N ASP A 43 -15.82 1.38 -11.88
CA ASP A 43 -16.57 2.27 -10.99
C ASP A 43 -16.48 3.71 -11.48
N ARG A 44 -17.64 4.33 -11.70
CA ARG A 44 -17.80 5.76 -12.07
C ARG A 44 -17.32 6.73 -10.97
N HIS A 45 -16.60 6.24 -9.97
CA HIS A 45 -16.06 6.95 -8.82
C HIS A 45 -14.53 6.97 -8.76
N VAL A 46 -13.82 6.30 -9.68
CA VAL A 46 -12.35 6.23 -9.66
C VAL A 46 -11.76 7.62 -9.90
N THR A 47 -10.90 8.07 -8.98
CA THR A 47 -10.11 9.30 -9.11
C THR A 47 -9.16 9.13 -10.28
N ALA A 48 -9.12 10.08 -11.21
CA ALA A 48 -8.11 10.08 -12.27
C ALA A 48 -6.73 9.90 -11.61
N ALA A 49 -6.09 8.78 -11.94
CA ALA A 49 -4.77 8.44 -11.42
C ALA A 49 -3.73 8.95 -12.40
N VAL A 50 -2.85 9.84 -11.94
CA VAL A 50 -1.71 10.32 -12.74
C VAL A 50 -0.50 9.48 -12.38
N ALA A 51 0.11 8.84 -13.38
CA ALA A 51 1.34 8.07 -13.19
C ALA A 51 2.56 8.94 -13.49
N THR A 52 3.52 9.02 -12.58
CA THR A 52 4.80 9.72 -12.79
C THR A 52 5.94 9.06 -12.01
N THR A 53 7.18 9.43 -12.28
CA THR A 53 8.35 9.06 -11.45
C THR A 53 8.87 10.20 -10.59
N LYS A 54 8.45 11.43 -10.88
CA LYS A 54 8.77 12.65 -10.11
C LYS A 54 7.52 13.51 -10.00
N LEU A 55 7.26 14.01 -8.81
CA LEU A 55 6.05 14.78 -8.52
C LEU A 55 6.10 16.18 -9.14
N TYR A 56 7.29 16.78 -9.19
CA TYR A 56 7.46 18.09 -9.82
C TYR A 56 7.15 18.10 -11.32
N ASP A 57 7.31 16.97 -12.02
CA ASP A 57 7.00 16.85 -13.45
C ASP A 57 5.52 17.11 -13.75
N ILE A 58 4.63 16.85 -12.79
CA ILE A 58 3.17 17.02 -12.93
C ILE A 58 2.63 18.16 -12.06
N LYS A 59 3.50 18.96 -11.44
CA LYS A 59 3.10 20.00 -10.46
C LYS A 59 2.06 20.98 -11.01
N ALA A 60 2.22 21.43 -12.26
CA ALA A 60 1.31 22.38 -12.89
C ALA A 60 -0.13 21.84 -12.93
N ASP A 61 -0.29 20.55 -13.20
CA ASP A 61 -1.58 19.88 -13.26
C ASP A 61 -2.24 19.72 -11.89
N MET A 62 -1.44 19.79 -10.80
CA MET A 62 -1.91 19.64 -9.42
C MET A 62 -2.37 20.98 -8.80
N LEU A 63 -1.99 22.12 -9.39
CA LEU A 63 -2.38 23.44 -8.90
C LEU A 63 -3.90 23.66 -8.77
N PRO A 64 -4.78 23.20 -9.68
CA PRO A 64 -6.23 23.34 -9.51
C PRO A 64 -6.86 22.34 -8.51
N CYS A 65 -6.09 21.36 -8.02
CA CYS A 65 -6.60 20.35 -7.08
C CYS A 65 -6.56 20.86 -5.64
N GLN A 66 -7.57 20.51 -4.84
CA GLN A 66 -7.64 20.79 -3.41
C GLN A 66 -7.01 19.66 -2.57
N VAL A 67 -7.11 18.42 -3.05
CA VAL A 67 -6.62 17.24 -2.35
C VAL A 67 -5.73 16.40 -3.26
N ILE A 68 -4.52 16.10 -2.80
CA ILE A 68 -3.52 15.31 -3.52
C ILE A 68 -3.24 14.04 -2.73
N GLY A 69 -3.58 12.89 -3.30
CA GLY A 69 -3.18 11.59 -2.79
C GLY A 69 -1.92 11.09 -3.50
N ILE A 70 -0.91 10.64 -2.78
CA ILE A 70 0.33 10.09 -3.33
C ILE A 70 0.45 8.65 -2.85
N ASP A 71 0.37 7.69 -3.76
CA ASP A 71 0.60 6.27 -3.44
C ASP A 71 2.04 5.86 -3.73
N GLU A 72 2.55 4.91 -2.95
CA GLU A 72 3.93 4.44 -2.96
C GLU A 72 4.96 5.60 -2.87
N GLY A 73 4.67 6.56 -1.99
CA GLY A 73 5.43 7.79 -1.76
C GLY A 73 6.94 7.63 -1.59
N GLN A 74 7.39 6.46 -1.10
CA GLN A 74 8.81 6.16 -0.89
C GLN A 74 9.66 6.13 -2.17
N PHE A 75 9.04 6.02 -3.36
CA PHE A 75 9.75 5.96 -4.63
C PHE A 75 9.97 7.34 -5.27
N PHE A 76 9.32 8.39 -4.75
CA PHE A 76 9.46 9.74 -5.28
C PHE A 76 10.61 10.47 -4.56
N PRO A 77 11.71 10.81 -5.26
CA PRO A 77 12.85 11.48 -4.64
C PRO A 77 12.51 12.91 -4.19
N ASP A 78 11.44 13.48 -4.71
CA ASP A 78 10.97 14.83 -4.46
C ASP A 78 9.73 14.89 -3.56
N VAL A 79 9.35 13.78 -2.91
CA VAL A 79 8.13 13.71 -2.08
C VAL A 79 8.12 14.72 -0.95
N VAL A 80 9.25 14.93 -0.27
CA VAL A 80 9.33 15.82 0.89
C VAL A 80 9.11 17.29 0.49
N PRO A 81 9.93 17.89 -0.39
CA PRO A 81 9.73 19.29 -0.78
C PRO A 81 8.39 19.51 -1.50
N PHE A 82 7.91 18.54 -2.29
CA PHE A 82 6.62 18.66 -2.97
C PHE A 82 5.46 18.71 -1.98
N CYS A 83 5.43 17.82 -0.97
CA CYS A 83 4.34 17.77 0.00
C CYS A 83 4.30 19.05 0.86
N ASP A 84 5.45 19.51 1.34
CA ASP A 84 5.55 20.75 2.13
C ASP A 84 5.08 21.96 1.32
N GLU A 85 5.53 22.07 0.07
CA GLU A 85 5.11 23.17 -0.80
C GLU A 85 3.59 23.15 -1.07
N MET A 86 3.03 22.00 -1.40
CA MET A 86 1.59 21.88 -1.68
C MET A 86 0.74 22.13 -0.43
N ALA A 87 1.17 21.66 0.74
CA ALA A 87 0.49 21.92 2.01
C ALA A 87 0.50 23.41 2.37
N ASN A 88 1.65 24.08 2.22
CA ASN A 88 1.78 25.53 2.43
C ASN A 88 0.94 26.38 1.45
N GLN A 89 0.56 25.81 0.30
CA GLN A 89 -0.41 26.41 -0.63
C GLN A 89 -1.89 26.12 -0.25
N GLY A 90 -2.14 25.56 0.93
CA GLY A 90 -3.48 25.27 1.45
C GLY A 90 -4.11 23.98 0.89
N LYS A 91 -3.33 23.09 0.28
CA LYS A 91 -3.84 21.80 -0.21
C LYS A 91 -3.79 20.74 0.88
N THR A 92 -4.73 19.80 0.86
CA THR A 92 -4.61 18.58 1.67
C THR A 92 -3.74 17.57 0.92
N VAL A 93 -2.62 17.17 1.49
CA VAL A 93 -1.73 16.14 0.92
C VAL A 93 -1.80 14.88 1.76
N ILE A 94 -2.07 13.74 1.13
CA ILE A 94 -2.18 12.43 1.79
C ILE A 94 -1.20 11.47 1.15
N VAL A 95 -0.20 11.03 1.90
CA VAL A 95 0.85 10.13 1.39
C VAL A 95 0.67 8.73 1.97
N ALA A 96 0.56 7.73 1.11
CA ALA A 96 0.72 6.33 1.46
C ALA A 96 2.11 5.87 1.03
N ALA A 97 2.89 5.34 1.97
CA ALA A 97 4.25 4.90 1.68
C ALA A 97 4.72 3.82 2.65
N LEU A 98 5.76 3.09 2.24
CA LEU A 98 6.52 2.22 3.15
C LEU A 98 7.45 3.10 3.99
N ASP A 99 7.41 2.93 5.31
CA ASP A 99 8.31 3.62 6.24
C ASP A 99 9.72 3.02 6.25
N GLY A 100 9.85 1.75 5.89
CA GLY A 100 11.14 1.08 5.81
C GLY A 100 11.27 0.02 4.72
N THR A 101 12.51 -0.21 4.31
CA THR A 101 12.93 -1.22 3.34
C THR A 101 12.86 -2.64 3.93
N PHE A 102 13.12 -3.66 3.11
CA PHE A 102 13.21 -5.06 3.58
C PHE A 102 14.28 -5.27 4.67
N GLN A 103 15.27 -4.37 4.76
CA GLN A 103 16.35 -4.36 5.74
C GLN A 103 15.99 -3.60 7.03
N LYS A 104 14.76 -3.07 7.16
CA LYS A 104 14.31 -2.18 8.26
C LYS A 104 15.09 -0.87 8.37
N LYS A 105 15.62 -0.37 7.26
CA LYS A 105 16.16 0.99 7.13
C LYS A 105 15.07 1.91 6.59
N GLY A 106 15.16 3.22 6.84
CA GLY A 106 14.24 4.20 6.22
C GLY A 106 14.20 4.04 4.71
N PHE A 107 13.01 4.14 4.11
CA PHE A 107 12.85 3.99 2.66
C PHE A 107 12.88 5.37 1.98
N GLY A 108 13.98 5.65 1.25
CA GLY A 108 14.19 6.97 0.66
C GLY A 108 14.12 8.06 1.73
N ASP A 109 13.51 9.19 1.37
CA ASP A 109 13.37 10.33 2.28
C ASP A 109 12.00 10.39 2.96
N ILE A 110 11.21 9.30 2.92
CA ILE A 110 9.82 9.32 3.40
C ILE A 110 9.69 9.70 4.88
N LEU A 111 10.67 9.32 5.70
CA LEU A 111 10.65 9.62 7.14
C LEU A 111 10.88 11.11 7.43
N ASN A 112 11.41 11.86 6.47
CA ASN A 112 11.58 13.30 6.60
C ASN A 112 10.24 14.06 6.48
N LEU A 113 9.15 13.39 6.05
CA LEU A 113 7.79 13.95 6.13
C LEU A 113 7.23 13.94 7.56
N VAL A 114 7.71 13.07 8.46
CA VAL A 114 7.16 12.93 9.81
C VAL A 114 7.14 14.26 10.60
N PRO A 115 8.23 15.06 10.65
CA PRO A 115 8.19 16.36 11.34
C PRO A 115 7.32 17.42 10.65
N LEU A 116 6.96 17.22 9.37
CA LEU A 116 6.16 18.15 8.57
C LEU A 116 4.67 17.78 8.57
N ALA A 117 4.33 16.54 8.92
CA ALA A 117 2.98 16.01 8.81
C ALA A 117 2.12 16.32 10.06
N GLU A 118 0.90 16.80 9.85
CA GLU A 118 -0.07 17.00 10.93
C GLU A 118 -0.61 15.67 11.49
N SER A 119 -0.53 14.58 10.72
CA SER A 119 -1.02 13.26 11.12
C SER A 119 -0.18 12.14 10.51
N VAL A 120 0.36 11.27 11.36
CA VAL A 120 1.09 10.06 10.95
C VAL A 120 0.40 8.82 11.51
N ILE A 121 0.09 7.85 10.64
CA ILE A 121 -0.47 6.56 11.04
C ILE A 121 0.37 5.44 10.45
N LYS A 122 0.84 4.54 11.31
CA LYS A 122 1.54 3.32 10.90
C LYS A 122 0.59 2.13 10.89
N LEU A 123 0.12 1.75 9.71
CA LEU A 123 -0.76 0.58 9.54
C LEU A 123 0.03 -0.72 9.72
N GLN A 124 -0.60 -1.68 10.38
CA GLN A 124 -0.06 -3.03 10.57
C GLN A 124 -0.75 -4.02 9.63
N ALA A 125 0.00 -5.01 9.17
CA ALA A 125 -0.54 -6.16 8.45
C ALA A 125 -0.71 -7.36 9.40
N VAL A 126 -1.10 -8.50 8.85
CA VAL A 126 -1.01 -9.80 9.53
C VAL A 126 0.31 -10.47 9.14
N CYS A 127 1.02 -11.02 10.13
CA CYS A 127 2.25 -11.77 9.91
C CYS A 127 1.95 -13.05 9.15
N MET A 128 2.53 -13.18 7.97
CA MET A 128 2.34 -14.33 7.09
C MET A 128 3.04 -15.62 7.59
N SER A 129 3.76 -15.56 8.72
CA SER A 129 4.39 -16.73 9.35
C SER A 129 3.71 -17.16 10.65
N CYS A 130 3.34 -16.21 11.52
CA CYS A 130 2.80 -16.53 12.86
C CYS A 130 1.42 -15.93 13.13
N TYR A 131 0.83 -15.21 12.17
CA TYR A 131 -0.50 -14.59 12.23
C TYR A 131 -0.71 -13.50 13.28
N ASN A 132 0.33 -13.12 14.03
CA ASN A 132 0.31 -11.92 14.87
C ASN A 132 0.41 -10.63 14.02
N HIS A 133 0.34 -9.47 14.67
CA HIS A 133 0.56 -8.19 13.98
C HIS A 133 1.94 -8.11 13.31
N ALA A 134 1.96 -7.69 12.04
CA ALA A 134 3.16 -7.48 11.25
C ALA A 134 3.41 -5.99 11.01
N SER A 135 4.65 -5.58 11.28
CA SER A 135 5.11 -4.20 11.09
C SER A 135 6.29 -4.09 10.13
N TYR A 136 6.76 -5.22 9.58
CA TYR A 136 7.92 -5.27 8.71
C TYR A 136 7.62 -6.01 7.43
N THR A 137 8.39 -5.69 6.40
CA THR A 137 8.40 -6.43 5.14
C THR A 137 9.69 -7.24 5.09
N LYS A 138 9.60 -8.51 4.73
CA LYS A 138 10.75 -9.38 4.47
C LYS A 138 10.77 -9.76 3.00
N ARG A 139 11.94 -9.64 2.37
CA ARG A 139 12.21 -10.13 1.02
C ARG A 139 12.50 -11.63 1.06
N LEU A 140 11.96 -12.37 0.10
CA LEU A 140 12.11 -13.83 -0.01
C LEU A 140 13.32 -14.22 -0.88
N GLY A 141 13.63 -13.43 -1.90
CA GLY A 141 14.77 -13.64 -2.79
C GLY A 141 16.10 -13.10 -2.24
N GLN A 142 17.15 -13.22 -3.06
CA GLN A 142 18.52 -12.83 -2.72
C GLN A 142 18.92 -11.45 -3.28
N GLU A 143 18.01 -10.78 -3.98
CA GLU A 143 18.25 -9.45 -4.54
C GLU A 143 18.61 -8.46 -3.43
N THR A 144 19.60 -7.61 -3.69
CA THR A 144 20.16 -6.68 -2.70
C THR A 144 19.71 -5.24 -2.90
N GLU A 145 19.21 -4.94 -4.10
CA GLU A 145 18.69 -3.66 -4.56
C GLU A 145 17.50 -3.25 -3.72
N VAL A 146 17.41 -1.98 -3.30
CA VAL A 146 16.29 -1.52 -2.46
C VAL A 146 14.98 -1.52 -3.27
N GLU A 147 15.02 -0.99 -4.50
CA GLU A 147 13.88 -0.95 -5.42
C GLU A 147 13.80 -2.26 -6.20
N VAL A 148 12.95 -3.18 -5.73
CA VAL A 148 12.56 -4.37 -6.49
C VAL A 148 11.03 -4.46 -6.44
N ILE A 149 10.38 -4.22 -7.57
CA ILE A 149 8.92 -4.31 -7.68
C ILE A 149 8.50 -5.78 -7.58
N GLY A 150 7.48 -6.02 -6.74
CA GLY A 150 6.90 -7.35 -6.53
C GLY A 150 5.81 -7.36 -5.44
N GLY A 151 5.00 -8.40 -5.44
CA GLY A 151 3.93 -8.68 -4.48
C GLY A 151 4.32 -9.81 -3.51
N CYS A 152 3.38 -10.74 -3.28
CA CYS A 152 3.53 -11.86 -2.36
C CYS A 152 4.56 -12.90 -2.84
N GLU A 153 4.91 -12.89 -4.12
CA GLU A 153 5.92 -13.75 -4.72
C GLU A 153 7.35 -13.34 -4.34
N LYS A 154 7.58 -12.06 -3.98
CA LYS A 154 8.89 -11.54 -3.55
C LYS A 154 8.94 -11.12 -2.09
N TYR A 155 7.79 -10.80 -1.49
CA TYR A 155 7.73 -10.18 -0.17
C TYR A 155 6.66 -10.79 0.72
N MET A 156 6.92 -10.73 2.02
CA MET A 156 5.97 -11.10 3.05
C MET A 156 5.89 -10.04 4.15
N ALA A 157 4.69 -9.86 4.72
CA ALA A 157 4.53 -9.12 5.96
C ALA A 157 4.91 -10.01 7.15
N VAL A 158 5.76 -9.51 8.05
CA VAL A 158 6.22 -10.26 9.23
C VAL A 158 6.23 -9.42 10.50
N CYS A 159 6.06 -10.09 11.64
CA CYS A 159 6.32 -9.51 12.96
C CYS A 159 7.83 -9.36 13.20
N ARG A 160 8.19 -8.77 14.35
CA ARG A 160 9.58 -8.54 14.75
C ARG A 160 10.42 -9.82 14.78
N ASP A 161 9.85 -10.90 15.31
CA ASP A 161 10.56 -12.15 15.54
C ASP A 161 10.73 -12.92 14.22
N CYS A 162 9.66 -13.05 13.44
CA CYS A 162 9.69 -13.71 12.13
C CYS A 162 10.59 -13.00 11.10
N HIS A 163 10.83 -11.69 11.25
CA HIS A 163 11.78 -10.96 10.41
C HIS A 163 13.22 -11.47 10.59
N GLN A 164 13.59 -11.91 11.80
CA GLN A 164 14.94 -12.38 12.12
C GLN A 164 15.20 -13.84 11.73
N LEU A 165 14.14 -14.62 11.45
CA LEU A 165 14.29 -16.02 11.04
C LEU A 165 15.01 -16.11 9.68
N SER A 166 15.73 -17.19 9.41
CA SER A 166 16.17 -17.48 8.04
C SER A 166 14.95 -17.76 7.17
N PRO A 167 14.98 -17.50 5.84
CA PRO A 167 13.90 -17.86 4.93
C PRO A 167 13.46 -19.33 5.06
N SER A 168 14.41 -20.24 5.32
CA SER A 168 14.16 -21.67 5.53
C SER A 168 13.37 -22.03 6.80
N LYS A 169 13.26 -21.12 7.77
CA LYS A 169 12.52 -21.34 9.03
C LYS A 169 11.14 -20.66 9.03
N ILE A 170 10.75 -20.07 7.91
CA ILE A 170 9.43 -19.46 7.76
C ILE A 170 8.42 -20.58 7.53
N VAL A 171 7.68 -20.91 8.57
CA VAL A 171 6.61 -21.89 8.48
C VAL A 171 5.44 -21.25 7.74
N HIS A 172 5.13 -21.75 6.54
CA HIS A 172 3.79 -21.61 5.99
C HIS A 172 2.91 -22.55 6.81
N LYS A 173 2.26 -22.04 7.86
CA LYS A 173 1.16 -22.80 8.43
C LYS A 173 0.10 -22.85 7.33
N GLU A 174 -0.21 -24.04 6.84
CA GLU A 174 -1.37 -24.20 5.97
C GLU A 174 -2.59 -23.79 6.78
N PHE A 175 -3.50 -23.04 6.14
CA PHE A 175 -4.82 -22.79 6.68
C PHE A 175 -5.51 -24.16 6.80
N VAL A 176 -5.48 -24.76 7.99
CA VAL A 176 -6.40 -25.86 8.30
C VAL A 176 -7.76 -25.20 8.44
N ALA A 177 -8.55 -25.24 7.36
CA ALA A 177 -9.97 -24.94 7.45
C ALA A 177 -10.56 -25.91 8.47
N THR A 178 -10.86 -25.44 9.67
CA THR A 178 -11.63 -26.21 10.63
C THR A 178 -13.01 -26.39 10.02
N GLU A 179 -13.31 -27.60 9.55
CA GLU A 179 -14.65 -27.97 9.12
C GLU A 179 -15.62 -27.66 10.26
N THR A 180 -16.58 -26.77 10.02
CA THR A 180 -17.73 -26.59 10.89
C THR A 180 -18.49 -27.92 10.93
N PRO A 181 -18.79 -28.48 12.12
CA PRO A 181 -19.55 -29.71 12.20
C PRO A 181 -20.99 -29.43 11.80
N GLY A 182 -21.33 -29.72 10.54
CA GLY A 182 -22.71 -29.64 10.05
C GLY A 182 -22.87 -29.09 8.63
N ALA A 183 -22.35 -29.80 7.63
CA ALA A 183 -22.89 -29.70 6.27
C ALA A 183 -22.63 -31.02 5.53
N LYS A 184 -23.67 -31.86 5.44
CA LYS A 184 -23.66 -33.06 4.61
C LYS A 184 -23.56 -32.67 3.13
N ASP A 185 -22.70 -33.41 2.42
CA ASP A 185 -22.71 -33.69 0.98
C ASP A 185 -23.00 -32.53 0.01
N ARG A 186 -21.95 -32.12 -0.72
CA ARG A 186 -21.97 -32.11 -2.19
C ARG A 186 -20.56 -32.09 -2.77
N GLN A 187 -20.31 -33.06 -3.64
CA GLN A 187 -19.07 -33.27 -4.37
C GLN A 187 -18.70 -32.11 -5.31
N THR A 188 -17.40 -31.84 -5.33
CA THR A 188 -16.54 -31.45 -6.45
C THR A 188 -17.03 -30.35 -7.40
N GLY A 189 -16.37 -29.19 -7.33
CA GLY A 189 -16.38 -28.17 -8.37
C GLY A 189 -15.38 -27.06 -8.03
N ASN A 190 -14.24 -27.09 -8.69
CA ASN A 190 -13.19 -26.08 -8.66
C ASN A 190 -13.77 -24.67 -8.81
N SER A 191 -13.79 -23.84 -7.75
CA SER A 191 -13.95 -22.38 -7.89
C SER A 191 -13.49 -21.59 -6.67
N MET A 192 -12.65 -20.60 -6.97
CA MET A 192 -12.56 -19.24 -6.43
C MET A 192 -12.95 -18.96 -4.98
N CYS A 193 -11.98 -18.38 -4.25
CA CYS A 193 -12.12 -17.15 -3.47
C CYS A 193 -13.56 -16.84 -3.00
N ARG A 194 -13.98 -17.44 -1.88
CA ARG A 194 -15.17 -16.98 -1.16
C ARG A 194 -14.74 -16.03 -0.06
N GLN A 195 -14.78 -14.73 -0.35
CA GLN A 195 -14.82 -13.68 0.66
C GLN A 195 -16.17 -13.76 1.37
N LEU A 196 -16.14 -14.11 2.66
CA LEU A 196 -17.27 -13.88 3.56
C LEU A 196 -17.27 -12.39 3.93
N PHE A 197 -18.16 -11.63 3.29
CA PHE A 197 -18.55 -10.31 3.75
C PHE A 197 -19.56 -10.46 4.89
N HIS A 198 -19.32 -9.77 5.99
CA HIS A 198 -20.39 -9.24 6.83
C HIS A 198 -20.24 -7.73 6.91
N THR A 199 -21.40 -7.07 6.85
CA THR A 199 -21.68 -5.63 6.68
C THR A 199 -20.89 -4.69 7.58
#